data_AF-A0A1H9I4E7-F1
#
_entry.id   AF-A0A1H9I4E7-F1
#
_cell.length_a   1.000
_cell.length_b   1.000
_cell.length_c   1.000
_cell.angle_alpha   90.00
_cell.angle_beta   90.00
_cell.angle_gamma   90.00
#
_symmetry.space_group_name_H-M   'P 1'
#
loop_
_entity.id
_entity.type
_entity.pdbx_description
1 polymer ?
#
loop_
_entity_poly.entity_id
_entity_poly.type
_entity_poly.pdbx_seq_one_letter_code
_entity_poly.pdbx_strand_id
1 'polypeptide(L)'
;MAVVVTPFQAAGEEVLFRGWLVQNVGGFFARPIAGLVVSTVVSAGLFSAAHGSPDPWILLSIATLAVTACLANWRTGGLEAGIAMHVVNNVGVGVVTITYGGYTDSFVDGSTTGSPGDFFPGLVVHALAVALILWQGRRACVRRTTPVPARAAGPSVAESTPDLPDATWVAPLGR
;
A
#
# COMPACT_ATOMS: atom_id res chain seq x y z
N MET A 1 9.31 -4.28 -24.38
CA MET A 1 8.54 -3.40 -23.47
C MET A 1 8.31 -4.05 -22.12
N ALA A 2 7.77 -5.27 -22.06
CA ALA A 2 7.44 -5.97 -20.81
C ALA A 2 8.57 -5.97 -19.75
N VAL A 3 9.80 -6.34 -20.08
CA VAL A 3 10.85 -6.49 -19.06
C VAL A 3 11.42 -5.16 -18.54
N VAL A 4 11.28 -4.07 -19.30
CA VAL A 4 11.92 -2.78 -18.97
C VAL A 4 10.91 -1.76 -18.48
N VAL A 5 9.77 -1.62 -19.17
CA VAL A 5 8.78 -0.57 -18.87
C VAL A 5 7.81 -1.01 -17.78
N THR A 6 7.37 -2.28 -17.81
CA THR A 6 6.42 -2.82 -16.84
C THR A 6 6.91 -2.72 -15.38
N PRO A 7 8.21 -2.89 -15.06
CA PRO A 7 8.70 -2.61 -13.72
C PRO A 7 8.40 -1.20 -13.20
N PHE A 8 8.63 -0.18 -14.05
CA PHE A 8 8.35 1.21 -13.67
C PHE A 8 6.85 1.51 -13.61
N GLN A 9 6.07 0.94 -14.53
CA GLN A 9 4.62 1.04 -14.51
C GLN A 9 4.05 0.45 -13.21
N ALA A 10 4.38 -0.80 -12.89
CA ALA A 10 3.93 -1.47 -11.68
C ALA A 10 4.38 -0.72 -10.42
N ALA A 11 5.61 -0.18 -10.39
CA ALA A 11 6.06 0.65 -9.29
C ALA A 11 5.22 1.92 -9.13
N GLY A 12 4.91 2.62 -10.22
CA GLY A 12 4.05 3.80 -10.20
C GLY A 12 2.64 3.49 -9.69
N GLU A 13 2.06 2.38 -10.13
CA GLU A 13 0.74 1.92 -9.69
C GLU A 13 0.73 1.55 -8.21
N GLU A 14 1.73 0.83 -7.72
CA GLU A 14 1.82 0.49 -6.30
C GLU A 14 2.02 1.74 -5.43
N VAL A 15 2.82 2.71 -5.88
CA VAL A 15 2.99 4.00 -5.17
C VAL A 15 1.65 4.74 -5.07
N LEU A 16 0.88 4.81 -6.16
CA LEU A 16 -0.41 5.49 -6.17
C LEU A 16 -1.45 4.76 -5.32
N PHE A 17 -1.68 3.48 -5.61
CA PHE A 17 -2.80 2.73 -5.05
C PHE A 17 -2.52 2.12 -3.68
N ARG A 18 -1.29 1.67 -3.38
CA ARG A 18 -0.93 0.99 -2.12
C ARG A 18 -0.09 1.87 -1.19
N GLY A 19 0.58 2.88 -1.75
CA GLY A 19 1.25 3.93 -0.99
C GLY A 19 0.28 5.04 -0.62
N TRP A 20 0.06 5.95 -1.55
CA TRP A 20 -0.67 7.20 -1.34
C TRP A 20 -2.13 6.96 -0.92
N LEU A 21 -2.89 6.20 -1.70
CA LEU A 21 -4.32 5.97 -1.43
C LEU A 21 -4.55 5.23 -0.11
N VAL A 22 -3.84 4.12 0.11
CA VAL A 22 -4.01 3.31 1.34
C VAL A 22 -3.67 4.11 2.59
N GLN A 23 -2.62 4.92 2.57
CA GLN A 23 -2.25 5.78 3.71
C GLN A 23 -3.31 6.86 3.97
N ASN A 24 -3.80 7.54 2.92
CA ASN A 24 -4.79 8.59 3.07
C ASN A 24 -6.13 8.04 3.58
N VAL A 25 -6.59 6.89 3.07
CA VAL A 25 -7.84 6.26 3.53
C VAL A 25 -7.67 5.61 4.91
N GLY A 26 -6.59 4.86 5.11
CA GLY A 26 -6.34 4.13 6.35
C GLY A 26 -6.13 5.05 7.55
N GLY A 27 -5.59 6.24 7.33
CA GLY A 27 -5.32 7.25 8.37
C GLY A 27 -6.57 7.79 9.08
N PHE A 28 -7.76 7.64 8.50
CA PHE A 28 -9.02 8.07 9.13
C PHE A 28 -9.48 7.13 10.27
N PHE A 29 -8.83 5.98 10.45
CA PHE A 29 -9.29 4.95 11.38
C PHE A 29 -8.34 4.82 12.58
N ALA A 30 -8.89 4.98 13.79
CA ALA A 30 -8.13 4.75 15.03
C ALA A 30 -7.73 3.28 15.23
N ARG A 31 -8.53 2.34 14.68
CA ARG A 31 -8.26 0.89 14.74
C ARG A 31 -7.43 0.46 13.53
N PRO A 32 -6.19 -0.03 13.69
CA PRO A 32 -5.32 -0.39 12.56
C PRO A 32 -5.92 -1.40 11.59
N ILE A 33 -6.64 -2.41 12.10
CA ILE A 33 -7.29 -3.42 11.27
C ILE A 33 -8.46 -2.84 10.48
N ALA A 34 -9.24 -1.91 11.07
CA ALA A 34 -10.31 -1.24 10.34
C ALA A 34 -9.74 -0.38 9.21
N GLY A 35 -8.68 0.39 9.50
CA GLY A 35 -7.96 1.17 8.51
C GLY A 35 -7.42 0.31 7.36
N LEU A 36 -6.79 -0.83 7.68
CA LEU A 36 -6.30 -1.78 6.68
C LEU A 36 -7.43 -2.33 5.81
N VAL A 37 -8.52 -2.84 6.41
CA VAL A 37 -9.61 -3.47 5.67
C VAL A 37 -10.27 -2.46 4.73
N VAL A 38 -10.63 -1.27 5.24
CA VAL A 38 -11.31 -0.25 4.42
C VAL A 38 -10.40 0.25 3.30
N SER A 39 -9.16 0.62 3.62
CA SER A 39 -8.21 1.08 2.61
C SER A 39 -7.89 0.03 1.55
N THR A 40 -7.82 -1.25 1.93
CA THR A 40 -7.59 -2.37 0.99
C THR A 40 -8.77 -2.54 0.05
N VAL A 41 -10.01 -2.48 0.56
CA VAL A 41 -11.22 -2.57 -0.27
C VAL A 41 -11.28 -1.41 -1.26
N VAL A 42 -11.03 -0.18 -0.80
CA VAL A 42 -11.03 1.01 -1.66
C VAL A 42 -9.92 0.93 -2.72
N SER A 43 -8.70 0.55 -2.31
CA SER A 43 -7.56 0.42 -3.21
C SER A 43 -7.78 -0.64 -4.27
N ALA A 44 -8.21 -1.85 -3.88
CA ALA A 44 -8.48 -2.94 -4.81
C ALA A 44 -9.63 -2.60 -5.77
N GLY A 45 -10.72 -2.02 -5.25
CA GLY A 45 -11.86 -1.62 -6.07
C GLY A 45 -11.51 -0.57 -7.11
N LEU A 46 -10.82 0.51 -6.70
CA LEU A 46 -10.41 1.58 -7.62
C LEU A 46 -9.36 1.10 -8.61
N PHE A 47 -8.41 0.26 -8.17
CA PHE A 47 -7.39 -0.30 -9.05
C PHE A 47 -8.01 -1.20 -10.13
N SER A 48 -8.88 -2.13 -9.74
CA SER A 48 -9.60 -2.97 -10.72
C SER A 48 -10.44 -2.15 -11.67
N ALA A 49 -11.18 -1.15 -11.17
CA ALA A 49 -12.00 -0.28 -12.01
C ALA A 49 -11.18 0.53 -13.03
N ALA A 50 -9.97 0.96 -12.65
CA ALA A 50 -9.08 1.72 -13.53
C ALA A 50 -8.58 0.92 -14.75
N HIS A 51 -8.71 -0.41 -14.74
CA HIS A 51 -8.36 -1.26 -15.89
C HIS A 51 -9.46 -1.32 -16.96
N GLY A 52 -10.64 -0.75 -16.72
CA GLY A 52 -11.64 -0.46 -17.75
C GLY A 52 -12.57 -1.62 -18.13
N SER A 53 -12.26 -2.87 -17.78
CA SER A 53 -13.20 -3.99 -17.99
C SER A 53 -14.31 -3.97 -16.94
N PRO A 54 -15.60 -4.03 -17.34
CA PRO A 54 -16.72 -4.18 -16.41
C PRO A 54 -16.97 -5.65 -16.01
N ASP A 55 -16.23 -6.61 -16.58
CA ASP A 55 -16.44 -8.03 -16.33
C ASP A 55 -16.10 -8.42 -14.88
N PRO A 56 -17.02 -9.05 -14.12
CA PRO A 56 -16.77 -9.39 -12.72
C PRO A 56 -15.56 -10.30 -12.50
N TRP A 57 -15.28 -11.23 -13.40
CA TRP A 57 -14.14 -12.15 -13.24
C TRP A 57 -12.81 -11.43 -13.47
N ILE A 58 -12.75 -10.51 -14.44
CA ILE A 58 -11.58 -9.64 -14.62
C ILE A 58 -11.37 -8.74 -13.41
N LEU A 59 -12.42 -8.06 -12.94
CA LEU A 59 -12.35 -7.18 -11.77
C LEU A 59 -11.87 -7.94 -10.52
N LEU A 60 -12.40 -9.14 -10.29
CA LEU A 60 -11.97 -10.01 -9.20
C LEU A 60 -10.52 -10.47 -9.37
N SER A 61 -10.12 -10.85 -10.58
CA SER A 61 -8.75 -11.31 -10.85
C SER A 61 -7.73 -10.21 -10.55
N ILE A 62 -7.98 -8.98 -11.00
CA ILE A 62 -7.13 -7.81 -10.71
C ILE A 62 -7.18 -7.46 -9.21
N ALA A 63 -8.36 -7.57 -8.59
CA ALA A 63 -8.51 -7.27 -7.17
C ALA A 63 -7.70 -8.23 -6.29
N THR A 64 -7.55 -9.51 -6.67
CA THR A 64 -6.74 -10.46 -5.90
C THR A 64 -5.27 -10.05 -5.82
N LEU A 65 -4.69 -9.54 -6.91
CA LEU A 65 -3.34 -8.98 -6.89
C LEU A 65 -3.26 -7.77 -5.96
N ALA A 66 -4.22 -6.84 -6.06
CA ALA A 66 -4.24 -5.65 -5.21
C ALA A 66 -4.38 -5.96 -3.72
N VAL A 67 -5.28 -6.88 -3.35
CA VAL A 67 -5.50 -7.30 -1.97
C VAL A 67 -4.26 -7.98 -1.40
N THR A 68 -3.65 -8.89 -2.17
CA THR A 68 -2.44 -9.59 -1.72
C THR A 68 -1.23 -8.67 -1.62
N ALA A 69 -1.09 -7.67 -2.50
CA ALA A 69 -0.09 -6.61 -2.40
C ALA A 69 -0.30 -5.73 -1.15
N CYS A 70 -1.54 -5.30 -0.86
CA CYS A 70 -1.87 -4.58 0.38
C CYS A 70 -1.46 -5.39 1.62
N LEU A 71 -1.78 -6.69 1.64
CA LEU A 71 -1.42 -7.58 2.73
C LEU A 71 0.10 -7.75 2.85
N ALA A 72 0.80 -7.95 1.74
CA ALA A 72 2.25 -8.05 1.71
C ALA A 72 2.88 -6.79 2.29
N ASN A 73 2.50 -5.62 1.79
CA ASN A 73 3.04 -4.32 2.21
C ASN A 73 2.79 -4.05 3.69
N TRP A 74 1.57 -4.34 4.19
CA TRP A 74 1.27 -4.20 5.62
C TRP A 74 2.11 -5.12 6.49
N ARG A 75 2.42 -6.33 6.00
CA ARG A 75 3.20 -7.33 6.73
C ARG A 75 4.71 -7.16 6.59
N THR A 76 5.20 -6.46 5.58
CA THR A 76 6.63 -6.16 5.40
C THR A 76 6.99 -4.75 5.86
N GLY A 77 6.02 -3.84 5.98
CA GLY A 77 6.22 -2.46 6.43
C GLY A 77 6.69 -1.49 5.34
N GLY A 78 6.60 -1.89 4.07
CA GLY A 78 7.03 -1.10 2.91
C GLY A 78 6.39 -1.57 1.62
N LEU A 79 6.58 -0.83 0.53
CA LEU A 79 5.95 -1.11 -0.78
C LEU A 79 6.73 -2.12 -1.63
N GLU A 80 7.95 -2.46 -1.23
CA GLU A 80 8.89 -3.25 -2.01
C GLU A 80 8.32 -4.63 -2.35
N ALA A 81 7.62 -5.26 -1.41
CA ALA A 81 7.02 -6.57 -1.61
C ALA A 81 5.88 -6.54 -2.63
N GLY A 82 4.98 -5.55 -2.53
CA GLY A 82 3.89 -5.34 -3.47
C GLY A 82 4.41 -4.99 -4.87
N ILE A 83 5.42 -4.11 -4.97
CA ILE A 83 6.09 -3.78 -6.23
C ILE A 83 6.67 -5.05 -6.85
N ALA A 84 7.49 -5.81 -6.12
CA ALA A 84 8.10 -7.03 -6.65
C ALA A 84 7.04 -8.05 -7.11
N MET A 85 5.98 -8.25 -6.32
CA MET A 85 4.88 -9.14 -6.67
C MET A 85 4.17 -8.69 -7.96
N HIS A 86 3.87 -7.40 -8.09
CA HIS A 86 3.20 -6.84 -9.26
C HIS A 86 4.08 -6.89 -10.51
N VAL A 87 5.37 -6.56 -10.38
CA VAL A 87 6.34 -6.69 -11.47
C VAL A 87 6.40 -8.13 -11.97
N VAL A 88 6.57 -9.10 -11.05
CA VAL A 88 6.64 -10.52 -11.42
C VAL A 88 5.34 -10.98 -12.08
N ASN A 89 4.18 -10.56 -11.58
CA ASN A 89 2.90 -10.87 -12.20
C ASN A 89 2.82 -10.38 -13.64
N ASN A 90 3.04 -9.08 -13.87
CA ASN A 90 2.81 -8.49 -15.20
C ASN A 90 3.90 -8.87 -16.20
N VAL A 91 5.16 -8.99 -15.76
CA VAL A 91 6.24 -9.51 -16.61
C VAL A 91 5.99 -10.99 -16.94
N GLY A 92 5.55 -11.78 -15.95
CA GLY A 92 5.22 -13.20 -16.13
C GLY A 92 4.10 -13.40 -17.14
N VAL A 93 2.97 -12.71 -16.96
CA VAL A 93 1.84 -12.71 -17.91
C VAL A 93 2.35 -12.32 -19.29
N GLY A 94 3.02 -11.17 -19.43
CA GLY A 94 3.50 -10.68 -20.71
C GLY A 94 4.49 -11.63 -21.42
N VAL A 95 5.41 -12.27 -20.67
CA VAL A 95 6.33 -13.25 -21.26
C VAL A 95 5.59 -14.49 -21.74
N VAL A 96 4.66 -15.02 -20.94
CA VAL A 96 3.89 -16.22 -21.29
C VAL A 96 3.02 -15.96 -22.52
N THR A 97 2.22 -14.89 -22.50
CA THR A 97 1.30 -14.56 -23.60
C THR A 97 2.05 -14.28 -24.90
N ILE A 98 3.16 -13.53 -24.86
CA ILE A 98 4.00 -13.28 -26.05
C ILE A 98 4.57 -14.59 -26.59
N THR A 99 5.03 -15.49 -25.72
CA THR A 99 5.61 -16.78 -26.14
C THR A 99 4.60 -17.66 -26.87
N TYR A 100 3.33 -17.61 -26.48
CA TYR A 100 2.23 -18.36 -27.11
C TYR A 100 1.47 -17.55 -28.19
N GLY A 101 1.97 -16.38 -28.58
CA GLY A 101 1.42 -15.58 -29.69
C GLY A 101 0.25 -14.64 -29.34
N GLY A 102 -0.12 -14.53 -28.06
CA GLY A 102 -1.26 -13.74 -27.56
C GLY A 102 -0.88 -12.37 -27.00
N TYR A 103 -0.05 -11.57 -27.68
CA TYR A 103 0.41 -10.27 -27.15
C TYR A 103 -0.73 -9.38 -26.65
N THR A 104 -1.82 -9.28 -27.42
CA THR A 104 -3.02 -8.50 -27.09
C THR A 104 -3.71 -8.99 -25.82
N ASP A 105 -3.60 -10.27 -25.50
CA ASP A 105 -4.25 -10.91 -24.36
C ASP A 105 -3.55 -10.56 -23.03
N SER A 106 -2.42 -9.85 -23.09
CA SER A 106 -1.70 -9.32 -21.91
C SER A 106 -2.32 -8.04 -21.36
N PHE A 107 -3.26 -7.44 -22.09
CA PHE A 107 -3.85 -6.15 -21.76
C PHE A 107 -5.33 -6.31 -21.43
N VAL A 108 -5.81 -5.46 -20.54
CA VAL A 108 -7.21 -5.39 -20.15
C VAL A 108 -7.80 -4.08 -20.66
N ASP A 109 -8.96 -4.18 -21.31
CA ASP A 109 -9.77 -3.06 -21.76
C ASP A 109 -11.28 -3.34 -21.56
N GLY A 110 -12.14 -2.44 -22.05
CA GLY A 110 -13.59 -2.53 -21.89
C GLY A 110 -14.26 -3.75 -22.57
N SER A 111 -13.55 -4.46 -23.44
CA SER A 111 -14.01 -5.66 -24.13
C SER A 111 -13.47 -6.96 -23.52
N THR A 112 -12.46 -6.88 -22.65
CA THR A 112 -11.87 -8.05 -22.00
C THR A 112 -12.88 -8.72 -21.08
N THR A 113 -13.06 -10.03 -21.27
CA THR A 113 -13.92 -10.88 -20.45
C THR A 113 -13.09 -11.94 -19.74
N GLY A 114 -13.56 -12.41 -18.59
CA GLY A 114 -12.89 -13.42 -17.80
C GLY A 114 -13.80 -14.58 -17.47
N SER A 115 -13.21 -15.62 -16.91
CA SER A 115 -13.92 -16.81 -16.47
C SER A 115 -13.44 -17.28 -15.10
N PRO A 116 -14.19 -18.18 -14.44
CA PRO A 116 -13.68 -18.90 -13.28
C PRO A 116 -12.35 -19.62 -13.56
N GLY A 117 -12.15 -20.08 -14.81
CA GLY A 117 -10.93 -20.76 -15.25
C GLY A 117 -9.69 -19.87 -15.25
N ASP A 118 -9.86 -18.55 -15.36
CA ASP A 118 -8.78 -17.57 -15.26
C ASP A 118 -8.59 -17.13 -13.80
N PHE A 119 -9.72 -16.90 -13.11
CA PHE A 119 -9.75 -16.37 -11.75
C PHE A 119 -9.13 -17.33 -10.73
N PHE A 120 -9.55 -18.60 -10.69
CA PHE A 120 -9.11 -19.51 -9.63
C PHE A 120 -7.62 -19.84 -9.70
N PRO A 121 -7.03 -20.13 -10.87
CA PRO A 121 -5.58 -20.28 -10.97
C PRO A 121 -4.82 -19.02 -10.57
N GLY A 122 -5.27 -17.84 -11.02
CA GLY A 122 -4.67 -16.56 -10.63
C GLY A 122 -4.73 -16.32 -9.12
N LEU A 123 -5.88 -16.60 -8.49
CA LEU A 123 -6.06 -16.53 -7.04
C LEU A 123 -5.07 -17.43 -6.30
N VAL A 124 -4.89 -18.67 -6.76
CA VAL A 124 -3.93 -19.61 -6.17
C VAL A 124 -2.50 -19.08 -6.31
N VAL A 125 -2.11 -18.57 -7.49
CA VAL A 125 -0.79 -17.99 -7.71
C VAL A 125 -0.54 -16.81 -6.77
N HIS A 126 -1.48 -15.87 -6.66
CA HIS A 126 -1.36 -14.73 -5.75
C HIS A 126 -1.31 -15.15 -4.28
N ALA A 127 -2.11 -16.13 -3.87
CA ALA A 127 -2.11 -16.68 -2.51
C ALA A 127 -0.77 -17.34 -2.17
N LEU A 128 -0.19 -18.11 -3.10
CA LEU A 128 1.12 -18.73 -2.92
C LEU A 128 2.23 -17.68 -2.89
N ALA A 129 2.17 -16.68 -3.76
CA ALA A 129 3.13 -15.58 -3.78
C ALA A 129 3.16 -14.81 -2.45
N VAL A 130 1.99 -14.39 -1.93
CA VAL A 130 1.94 -13.71 -0.64
C VAL A 130 2.37 -14.64 0.50
N ALA A 131 1.98 -15.92 0.49
CA ALA A 131 2.43 -16.88 1.50
C ALA A 131 3.95 -17.02 1.51
N LEU A 132 4.57 -17.09 0.34
CA LEU A 132 6.03 -17.15 0.18
C LEU A 132 6.71 -15.87 0.67
N ILE A 133 6.19 -14.70 0.31
CA ILE A 133 6.69 -13.39 0.80
C ILE A 133 6.64 -13.33 2.32
N LEU A 134 5.51 -13.72 2.93
CA LEU A 134 5.35 -13.73 4.38
C LEU A 134 6.28 -14.72 5.06
N TRP A 135 6.48 -15.90 4.46
CA TRP A 135 7.43 -16.89 4.97
C TRP A 135 8.87 -16.38 4.91
N GLN A 136 9.29 -15.78 3.79
CA GLN A 136 10.62 -15.18 3.65
C GLN A 136 10.82 -14.00 4.61
N GLY A 137 9.84 -13.10 4.71
CA GLY A 137 9.88 -11.95 5.61
C GLY A 137 9.99 -12.35 7.08
N ARG A 138 9.33 -13.44 7.48
CA ARG A 138 9.48 -14.03 8.82
C ARG A 138 10.87 -14.59 9.05
N ARG A 139 11.44 -15.32 8.08
CA ARG A 139 12.80 -15.89 8.19
C ARG A 139 13.88 -14.83 8.22
N ALA A 140 13.71 -13.76 7.47
CA ALA A 140 14.62 -12.62 7.41
C ALA A 140 14.42 -11.61 8.55
N CYS A 141 13.46 -11.83 9.46
CA CYS A 141 13.15 -10.94 10.57
C CYS A 141 12.94 -9.47 10.14
N VAL A 142 12.20 -9.27 9.03
CA VAL A 142 11.95 -7.93 8.46
C VAL A 142 11.31 -7.02 9.50
N ARG A 143 11.96 -5.89 9.78
CA ARG A 143 11.42 -4.85 10.67
C ARG A 143 10.35 -4.06 9.93
N ARG A 144 9.19 -3.95 10.56
CA ARG A 144 7.96 -3.37 9.96
C ARG A 144 7.67 -1.94 10.41
N THR A 145 8.36 -1.49 11.46
CA THR A 145 8.17 -0.17 12.05
C THR A 145 9.52 0.48 12.21
N THR A 146 9.59 1.75 11.85
CA THR A 146 10.71 2.59 12.23
C THR A 146 10.59 2.88 13.73
N PRO A 147 11.64 2.64 14.54
CA PRO A 147 11.63 3.07 15.93
C PRO A 147 11.35 4.57 15.98
N VAL A 148 10.36 5.00 16.76
CA VAL A 148 10.24 6.41 17.10
C VAL A 148 11.49 6.76 17.89
N PRO A 149 12.33 7.72 17.46
CA PRO A 149 13.46 8.16 18.27
C PRO A 149 12.92 8.49 19.64
N ALA A 150 13.50 7.91 20.70
CA ALA A 150 13.14 8.28 22.06
C ALA A 150 13.18 9.80 22.09
N ARG A 151 12.05 10.45 22.40
CA ARG A 151 11.97 11.90 22.53
C ARG A 151 13.15 12.25 23.44
N ALA A 152 14.20 12.87 22.89
CA ALA A 152 15.32 13.30 23.68
C ALA A 152 14.68 14.03 24.85
N ALA A 153 14.97 13.60 26.08
CA ALA A 153 14.48 14.30 27.25
C ALA A 153 14.87 15.75 27.00
N GLY A 154 13.87 16.58 26.67
CA GLY A 154 14.12 18.01 26.52
C GLY A 154 14.83 18.43 27.81
N PRO A 155 15.78 19.37 27.76
CA PRO A 155 16.37 19.89 28.98
C PRO A 155 15.21 20.12 29.94
N SER A 156 15.26 19.51 31.13
CA SER A 156 14.21 19.70 32.12
C SER A 156 14.01 21.19 32.18
N VAL A 157 12.86 21.68 31.73
CA VAL A 157 12.48 23.05 32.04
C VAL A 157 12.32 22.95 33.55
N ALA A 158 13.41 23.23 34.26
CA ALA A 158 13.34 23.59 35.65
C ALA A 158 12.23 24.62 35.65
N GLU A 159 11.19 24.32 36.41
CA GLU A 159 10.05 25.19 36.59
C GLU A 159 10.62 26.46 37.19
N SER A 160 11.12 27.36 36.33
CA SER A 160 11.41 28.73 36.68
C SER A 160 10.02 29.27 36.90
N THR A 161 9.60 29.26 38.16
CA THR A 161 8.56 30.14 38.65
C THR A 161 8.75 31.46 37.90
N PRO A 162 7.79 31.89 37.06
CA PRO A 162 7.92 33.18 36.42
C PRO A 162 8.17 34.18 37.53
N ASP A 163 9.27 34.94 37.47
CA ASP A 163 9.40 36.14 38.27
C ASP A 163 8.21 37.00 37.89
N LEU A 164 7.18 36.98 38.74
CA LEU A 164 6.08 37.90 38.63
C LEU A 164 6.72 39.28 38.70
N PRO A 165 6.48 40.17 37.72
CA PRO A 165 7.03 41.51 37.79
C PRO A 165 6.61 42.12 39.12
N ASP A 166 7.60 42.65 39.85
CA ASP A 166 7.39 43.32 41.12
C ASP A 166 6.15 44.21 41.01
N ALA A 167 5.24 44.10 41.98
CA ALA A 167 3.96 44.80 42.03
C ALA A 167 4.12 46.33 42.26
N THR A 168 5.16 46.94 41.70
CA THR A 168 5.50 48.36 41.78
C THR A 168 4.72 49.22 40.78
N TRP A 169 3.92 48.60 39.89
CA TRP A 169 3.09 49.32 38.91
C TRP A 169 1.79 49.91 39.46
N VAL A 170 1.44 49.65 40.72
CA VAL A 170 0.29 50.29 41.38
C VAL A 170 0.77 51.49 42.19
N ALA A 171 1.18 52.55 41.50
CA ALA A 171 1.23 53.87 42.11
C ALA A 171 -0.22 54.38 42.22
N PRO A 172 -0.71 54.79 43.41
CA PRO A 172 -2.02 55.41 43.52
C PRO A 172 -1.94 56.78 42.84
N LEU A 173 -2.73 56.99 41.78
CA LEU A 173 -2.97 58.33 41.25
C LEU A 173 -3.71 59.13 42.32
N GLY A 174 -2.94 59.90 43.08
CA GLY A 174 -3.43 60.83 44.07
C GLY A 174 -3.91 62.13 43.42
N ARG A 175 -5.11 62.53 43.87
CA ARG A 175 -5.83 63.81 43.72
C ARG A 175 -6.65 64.00 42.45
#